data_AF-A0A924XRR0-F1
#
_entry.id   AF-A0A924XRR0-F1
#
_cell.length_a   1.000
_cell.length_b   1.000
_cell.length_c   1.000
_cell.angle_alpha   90.00
_cell.angle_beta   90.00
_cell.angle_gamma   90.00
#
_symmetry.space_group_name_H-M   'P 1'
#
loop_
_entity.id
_entity.type
_entity.pdbx_description
1 polymer ?
#
loop_
_entity_poly.entity_id
_entity_poly.type
_entity_poly.pdbx_seq_one_letter_code
_entity_poly.pdbx_strand_id
1 'polypeptide(L)'
;TDAASPYLSDVYYLERALLPYAELHKGTIDQALDSGIAVLMVADIGKLNADEHERVQKFVEEGGVLIRFGGPRLAANSDDLVPVRLREGERMMGRAMTWASPQRLTPFTDDSPFRGLIIADDVTVSRQVLAEPSVELADHTWARLTDGTPLVTGSPRGRGWIVLFHVSASPGWSTLPISGLYVDMLRRVIELSEGVRGGAAAARTGTFPPYQTLDGFGRLEKPFPEATPIRASEIEATNVGPLHPPGLYGVQGALIALNAFGTRSMLVPLDIGRSLFPYSGTAARELKWPMLEAALIILLLDAIISLWLRGYISANRRKARPRVASSAARSASLLVLVIACAFAAGPRADAAPAPARAAPALPATGDAGKDLESALDTRLAFVTTGDAEVDGMSRAGLFGLGLELQARTAYEPAAPIGVDIERDDLSFYPLLYWPMSASEKDLTPKAAAKVERFMREGGTILFDTRDTPISGLATGTSPGEATLRRLLSKLDIPPLEQIPEDHVITRTFYLLKEFPGRWSGGQVWVEALPPQDPSRPPEGPVAARGGDGV
;
A
#
# COMPACT_ATOMS: atom_id res chain seq x y z
N THR A 1 -6.07 -8.72 -3.26
CA THR A 1 -6.59 -7.54 -2.52
C THR A 1 -6.37 -7.79 -1.05
N ASP A 2 -5.23 -7.35 -0.52
CA ASP A 2 -4.90 -7.54 0.89
C ASP A 2 -5.80 -6.70 1.78
N ALA A 3 -6.53 -7.38 2.66
CA ALA A 3 -7.21 -6.80 3.79
C ALA A 3 -6.38 -6.96 5.09
N ALA A 4 -5.05 -7.08 4.98
CA ALA A 4 -4.15 -6.79 6.09
C ALA A 4 -4.10 -5.27 6.27
N SER A 5 -4.24 -4.80 7.51
CA SER A 5 -4.41 -3.38 7.90
C SER A 5 -3.69 -2.40 6.95
N PRO A 6 -4.42 -1.55 6.17
CA PRO A 6 -3.83 -0.75 5.08
C PRO A 6 -2.64 0.11 5.50
N TYR A 7 -2.60 0.50 6.77
CA TYR A 7 -1.56 1.33 7.38
C TYR A 7 -0.23 0.62 7.62
N LEU A 8 -0.17 -0.70 7.45
CA LEU A 8 1.06 -1.50 7.57
C LEU A 8 1.65 -1.87 6.20
N SER A 9 0.93 -1.63 5.10
CA SER A 9 1.41 -1.94 3.76
C SER A 9 2.35 -0.86 3.26
N ASP A 10 3.57 -1.24 2.86
CA ASP A 10 4.52 -0.35 2.20
C ASP A 10 3.95 0.27 0.91
N VAL A 11 3.25 -0.55 0.12
CA VAL A 11 2.64 -0.13 -1.16
C VAL A 11 1.58 0.96 -0.97
N TYR A 12 0.87 0.94 0.17
CA TYR A 12 -0.15 1.96 0.48
C TYR A 12 0.45 3.37 0.56
N TYR A 13 1.60 3.54 1.24
CA TYR A 13 2.23 4.86 1.39
C TYR A 13 2.85 5.34 0.08
N LEU A 14 3.48 4.45 -0.68
CA LEU A 14 4.00 4.75 -2.01
C LEU A 14 2.89 5.24 -2.96
N GLU A 15 1.76 4.54 -2.99
CA GLU A 15 0.63 4.95 -3.80
C GLU A 15 0.11 6.32 -3.40
N ARG A 16 -0.11 6.56 -2.10
CA ARG A 16 -0.60 7.86 -1.61
C ARG A 16 0.33 9.01 -1.93
N ALA A 17 1.65 8.78 -1.87
CA ALA A 17 2.65 9.79 -2.18
C ALA A 17 2.69 10.14 -3.68
N LEU A 18 2.41 9.17 -4.56
CA LEU A 18 2.67 9.31 -6.00
C LEU A 18 1.44 9.47 -6.87
N LEU A 19 0.26 9.07 -6.40
CA LEU A 19 -0.99 9.13 -7.16
C LEU A 19 -1.31 10.51 -7.77
N PRO A 20 -0.94 11.65 -7.15
CA PRO A 20 -1.13 12.97 -7.77
C PRO A 20 -0.14 13.28 -8.92
N TYR A 21 0.95 12.53 -9.05
CA TYR A 21 2.12 12.91 -9.86
C TYR A 21 2.51 11.89 -10.92
N ALA A 22 2.09 10.63 -10.80
CA ALA A 22 2.46 9.56 -11.72
C ALA A 22 1.31 8.56 -11.92
N GLU A 23 1.30 7.92 -13.10
CA GLU A 23 0.44 6.76 -13.36
C GLU A 23 1.04 5.52 -12.69
N LEU A 24 0.24 4.86 -11.85
CA LEU A 24 0.71 3.76 -11.00
C LEU A 24 0.22 2.42 -11.51
N HIS A 25 1.16 1.51 -11.74
CA HIS A 25 0.90 0.11 -12.07
C HIS A 25 1.29 -0.77 -10.89
N LYS A 26 0.35 -1.57 -10.39
CA LYS A 26 0.58 -2.52 -9.29
C LYS A 26 0.53 -3.93 -9.84
N GLY A 27 1.45 -4.78 -9.38
CA GLY A 27 1.51 -6.17 -9.79
C GLY A 27 2.82 -6.82 -9.35
N THR A 28 3.10 -7.98 -9.92
CA THR A 28 4.43 -8.61 -9.81
C THR A 28 5.48 -7.81 -10.59
N ILE A 29 6.75 -8.06 -10.32
CA ILE A 29 7.86 -7.40 -11.03
C ILE A 29 7.73 -7.64 -12.54
N ASP A 30 7.42 -8.87 -12.95
CA ASP A 30 7.20 -9.22 -14.35
C ASP A 30 6.08 -8.40 -15.00
N GLN A 31 4.92 -8.31 -14.35
CA GLN A 31 3.76 -7.56 -14.86
C GLN A 31 4.08 -6.07 -14.97
N ALA A 32 4.80 -5.53 -13.98
CA ALA A 32 5.20 -4.12 -13.97
C ALA A 32 6.17 -3.83 -15.13
N LEU A 33 7.17 -4.68 -15.35
CA LEU A 33 8.12 -4.53 -16.46
C LEU A 33 7.44 -4.65 -17.84
N ASP A 34 6.48 -5.58 -18.00
CA ASP A 34 5.75 -5.77 -19.26
C ASP A 34 4.85 -4.57 -19.62
N SER A 35 4.44 -3.77 -18.63
CA SER A 35 3.62 -2.58 -18.84
C SER A 35 4.39 -1.35 -19.35
N GLY A 36 5.72 -1.46 -19.55
CA GLY A 36 6.53 -0.39 -20.14
C GLY A 36 6.80 0.79 -19.20
N ILE A 37 6.92 0.51 -17.90
CA ILE A 37 7.23 1.51 -16.86
C ILE A 37 8.58 2.21 -17.09
N ALA A 38 8.73 3.40 -16.52
CA ALA A 38 10.01 4.14 -16.48
C ALA A 38 10.72 4.03 -15.11
N VAL A 39 9.95 3.71 -14.06
CA VAL A 39 10.43 3.59 -12.69
C VAL A 39 9.82 2.33 -12.08
N LEU A 40 10.67 1.46 -11.54
CA LEU A 40 10.27 0.27 -10.79
C LEU A 40 10.55 0.52 -9.30
N MET A 41 9.51 0.41 -8.47
CA MET A 41 9.62 0.55 -7.01
C MET A 41 9.42 -0.80 -6.34
N VAL A 42 10.37 -1.21 -5.50
CA VAL A 42 10.37 -2.49 -4.80
C VAL A 42 10.49 -2.24 -3.30
N ALA A 43 9.47 -2.63 -2.54
CA ALA A 43 9.42 -2.47 -1.09
C ALA A 43 9.73 -3.78 -0.37
N ASP A 44 10.76 -3.77 0.48
CA ASP A 44 11.22 -4.87 1.32
C ASP A 44 11.27 -6.24 0.61
N ILE A 45 11.92 -6.30 -0.55
CA ILE A 45 12.33 -7.57 -1.16
C ILE A 45 13.83 -7.69 -0.95
N GLY A 46 14.27 -8.78 -0.34
CA GLY A 46 15.69 -8.99 -0.06
C GLY A 46 16.45 -9.45 -1.28
N LYS A 47 16.11 -10.65 -1.77
CA LYS A 47 16.76 -11.26 -2.93
C LYS A 47 15.75 -11.57 -4.01
N LEU A 48 15.95 -10.99 -5.20
CA LEU A 48 15.18 -11.36 -6.38
C LEU A 48 15.53 -12.78 -6.84
N ASN A 49 14.53 -13.49 -7.36
CA ASN A 49 14.79 -14.75 -8.05
C ASN A 49 15.63 -14.51 -9.33
N ALA A 50 16.25 -15.56 -9.87
CA ALA A 50 17.22 -15.41 -10.96
C ALA A 50 16.62 -14.74 -12.21
N ASP A 51 15.38 -15.06 -12.55
CA ASP A 51 14.71 -14.54 -13.75
C ASP A 51 14.31 -13.08 -13.56
N GLU A 52 13.71 -12.73 -12.41
CA GLU A 52 13.36 -11.35 -12.05
C GLU A 52 14.61 -10.47 -11.98
N HIS A 53 15.68 -10.99 -11.39
CA HIS A 53 16.96 -10.31 -11.27
C HIS A 53 17.53 -9.90 -12.63
N GLU A 54 17.62 -10.84 -13.58
CA GLU A 54 18.12 -10.57 -14.94
C GLU A 54 17.26 -9.53 -15.65
N ARG A 55 15.93 -9.65 -15.54
CA ARG A 55 14.98 -8.72 -16.15
C ARG A 55 15.10 -7.31 -15.58
N VAL A 56 15.18 -7.17 -14.26
CA VAL A 56 15.34 -5.87 -13.59
C VAL A 56 16.69 -5.27 -13.91
N GLN A 57 17.77 -6.06 -13.94
CA GLN A 57 19.08 -5.59 -14.35
C GLN A 57 19.03 -4.99 -15.76
N LYS A 58 18.46 -5.71 -16.73
CA LYS A 58 18.30 -5.24 -18.10
C LYS A 58 17.47 -3.96 -18.18
N PHE A 59 16.36 -3.89 -17.44
CA PHE A 59 15.51 -2.70 -17.37
C PHE A 59 16.29 -1.45 -16.93
N VAL A 60 17.11 -1.58 -15.88
CA VAL A 60 17.94 -0.46 -15.40
C VAL A 60 19.02 -0.12 -16.42
N GLU A 61 19.71 -1.11 -16.98
CA GLU A 61 20.74 -0.88 -18.00
C GLU A 61 20.20 -0.16 -19.24
N GLU A 62 18.94 -0.39 -19.59
CA GLU A 62 18.23 0.28 -20.69
C GLU A 62 17.72 1.69 -20.38
N GLY A 63 17.94 2.19 -19.15
CA GLY A 63 17.60 3.54 -18.74
C GLY A 63 16.47 3.64 -17.71
N GLY A 64 15.95 2.51 -17.23
CA GLY A 64 14.97 2.48 -16.15
C GLY A 64 15.57 2.92 -14.80
N VAL A 65 14.71 3.41 -13.89
CA VAL A 65 15.12 3.72 -12.52
C VAL A 65 14.54 2.67 -11.57
N LEU A 66 15.40 1.96 -10.84
CA LEU A 66 15.02 1.04 -9.78
C LEU A 66 15.12 1.76 -8.43
N ILE A 67 14.01 1.81 -7.68
CA ILE A 67 13.96 2.36 -6.33
C ILE A 67 13.65 1.21 -5.37
N ARG A 68 14.55 0.95 -4.44
CA ARG A 68 14.39 -0.06 -3.39
C ARG A 68 14.20 0.61 -2.03
N PHE A 69 13.45 -0.05 -1.16
CA PHE A 69 13.27 0.35 0.23
C PHE A 69 13.80 -0.73 1.16
N GLY A 70 14.45 -0.30 2.24
CA GLY A 70 14.94 -1.19 3.28
C GLY A 70 13.81 -1.81 4.08
N GLY A 71 14.07 -2.96 4.67
CA GLY A 71 13.12 -3.65 5.54
C GLY A 71 13.74 -4.95 6.06
N PRO A 72 13.01 -5.73 6.88
CA PRO A 72 13.54 -6.94 7.48
C PRO A 72 14.10 -7.96 6.48
N ARG A 73 13.47 -8.10 5.31
CA ARG A 73 13.91 -9.07 4.28
C ARG A 73 15.21 -8.60 3.62
N LEU A 74 15.26 -7.32 3.23
CA LEU A 74 16.49 -6.73 2.65
C LEU A 74 17.66 -6.68 3.65
N ALA A 75 17.37 -6.50 4.94
CA ALA A 75 18.37 -6.55 5.98
C ALA A 75 18.93 -7.97 6.17
N ALA A 76 18.08 -9.00 6.06
CA ALA A 76 18.50 -10.39 6.24
C ALA A 76 19.30 -10.91 5.04
N ASN A 77 18.84 -10.63 3.82
CA ASN A 77 19.51 -11.06 2.59
C ASN A 77 19.38 -9.96 1.53
N SER A 78 20.50 -9.51 0.96
CA SER A 78 20.51 -8.55 -0.15
C SER A 78 21.12 -9.16 -1.41
N ASP A 79 20.59 -8.75 -2.56
CA ASP A 79 21.18 -8.99 -3.88
C ASP A 79 22.16 -7.88 -4.29
N ASP A 80 22.69 -7.92 -5.51
CA ASP A 80 23.61 -6.93 -6.08
C ASP A 80 22.91 -5.79 -6.86
N LEU A 81 21.58 -5.73 -6.84
CA LEU A 81 20.77 -4.64 -7.39
C LEU A 81 20.52 -3.55 -6.34
N VAL A 82 21.60 -3.19 -5.64
CA VAL A 82 21.69 -2.12 -4.66
C VAL A 82 22.85 -1.20 -5.03
N PRO A 83 22.79 0.10 -4.71
CA PRO A 83 23.81 1.06 -5.13
C PRO A 83 25.12 0.91 -4.35
N VAL A 84 25.05 0.31 -3.15
CA VAL A 84 26.18 0.06 -2.24
C VAL A 84 25.98 -1.29 -1.57
N ARG A 85 27.07 -1.97 -1.22
CA ARG A 85 26.99 -3.21 -0.45
C ARG A 85 26.39 -2.94 0.92
N LEU A 86 25.56 -3.86 1.38
CA LEU A 86 24.85 -3.76 2.65
C LEU A 86 25.47 -4.69 3.68
N ARG A 87 25.54 -4.23 4.92
CA ARG A 87 25.88 -5.06 6.07
C ARG A 87 24.67 -5.94 6.39
N GLU A 88 24.94 -7.19 6.75
CA GLU A 88 23.89 -8.09 7.24
C GLU A 88 23.24 -7.54 8.52
N GLY A 89 21.92 -7.62 8.54
CA GLY A 89 21.07 -7.16 9.63
C GLY A 89 20.72 -5.67 9.55
N GLU A 90 19.93 -5.27 10.53
CA GLU A 90 19.42 -3.90 10.64
C GLU A 90 20.02 -3.21 11.87
N ARG A 91 20.14 -1.89 11.79
CA ARG A 91 20.47 -1.06 12.94
C ARG A 91 19.19 -0.53 13.57
N MET A 92 18.99 -0.81 14.85
CA MET A 92 17.94 -0.20 15.67
C MET A 92 18.48 0.97 16.50
N MET A 93 17.67 2.00 16.65
CA MET A 93 17.95 3.22 17.41
C MET A 93 16.72 3.51 18.29
N GLY A 94 16.92 3.83 19.57
CA GLY A 94 15.87 4.36 20.45
C GLY A 94 15.24 3.37 21.43
N ARG A 95 15.85 2.20 21.73
CA ARG A 95 15.30 1.25 22.73
C ARG A 95 15.90 1.48 24.12
N ALA A 96 15.21 0.99 25.15
CA ALA A 96 15.68 1.02 26.54
C ALA A 96 17.05 0.33 26.80
N MET A 97 17.54 -0.50 25.88
CA MET A 97 18.91 -1.07 25.92
C MET A 97 19.84 -0.55 24.82
N THR A 98 19.35 0.23 23.86
CA THR A 98 20.16 0.94 22.85
C THR A 98 20.15 2.43 23.20
N TRP A 99 21.23 2.88 23.83
CA TRP A 99 21.43 4.27 24.30
C TRP A 99 21.36 5.37 23.22
N ALA A 100 21.06 5.05 21.95
CA ALA A 100 20.99 6.01 20.85
C ALA A 100 19.55 6.48 20.65
N SER A 101 19.27 7.78 20.64
CA SER A 101 17.98 8.34 20.26
C SER A 101 17.68 8.12 18.76
N PRO A 102 16.41 8.14 18.33
CA PRO A 102 16.06 8.22 16.91
C PRO A 102 16.86 9.32 16.22
N GLN A 103 17.40 9.01 15.05
CA GLN A 103 18.27 9.91 14.32
C GLN A 103 17.46 10.83 13.41
N ARG A 104 18.04 11.98 13.09
CA ARG A 104 17.44 13.00 12.21
C ARG A 104 18.25 13.09 10.94
N LEU A 105 17.67 13.67 9.90
CA LEU A 105 18.37 13.93 8.65
C LEU A 105 19.26 15.16 8.80
N THR A 106 20.42 15.16 8.13
CA THR A 106 21.22 16.37 7.92
C THR A 106 20.76 17.10 6.66
N PRO A 107 21.00 18.42 6.54
CA PRO A 107 20.77 19.15 5.31
C PRO A 107 21.38 18.45 4.08
N PHE A 108 20.64 18.47 2.97
CA PHE A 108 21.11 17.88 1.71
C PHE A 108 22.28 18.70 1.15
N THR A 109 23.30 17.99 0.64
CA THR A 109 24.45 18.60 -0.02
C THR A 109 24.08 19.10 -1.42
N ASP A 110 24.89 20.01 -1.99
CA ASP A 110 24.65 20.58 -3.32
C ASP A 110 24.66 19.53 -4.45
N ASP A 111 25.43 18.45 -4.26
CA ASP A 111 25.52 17.34 -5.22
C ASP A 111 24.34 16.36 -5.13
N SER A 112 23.49 16.50 -4.10
CA SER A 112 22.32 15.64 -3.94
C SER A 112 21.19 16.05 -4.88
N PRO A 113 20.43 15.09 -5.46
CA PRO A 113 19.19 15.42 -6.17
C PRO A 113 18.19 16.15 -5.26
N PHE A 114 18.25 15.91 -3.95
CA PHE A 114 17.37 16.48 -2.92
C PHE A 114 17.79 17.88 -2.46
N ARG A 115 18.79 18.51 -3.10
CA ARG A 115 19.25 19.86 -2.75
C ARG A 115 18.08 20.86 -2.72
N GLY A 116 18.05 21.69 -1.68
CA GLY A 116 17.02 22.72 -1.49
C GLY A 116 15.70 22.24 -0.90
N LEU A 117 15.51 20.93 -0.68
CA LEU A 117 14.33 20.43 0.05
C LEU A 117 14.40 20.79 1.53
N ILE A 118 13.25 21.15 2.11
CA ILE A 118 13.13 21.48 3.53
C ILE A 118 12.90 20.20 4.33
N ILE A 119 13.75 19.96 5.31
CA ILE A 119 13.63 18.84 6.24
C ILE A 119 12.78 19.28 7.41
N ALA A 120 11.65 18.60 7.64
CA ALA A 120 10.78 18.87 8.78
C ALA A 120 11.35 18.28 10.08
N ASP A 121 11.11 18.95 11.21
CA ASP A 121 11.66 18.58 12.52
C ASP A 121 11.01 17.31 13.15
N ASP A 122 9.98 16.76 12.54
CA ASP A 122 9.31 15.53 12.96
C ASP A 122 9.85 14.28 12.24
N VAL A 123 10.68 14.46 11.20
CA VAL A 123 11.30 13.36 10.47
C VAL A 123 12.41 12.71 11.30
N THR A 124 12.16 11.48 11.72
CA THR A 124 13.04 10.68 12.57
C THR A 124 13.16 9.27 12.03
N VAL A 125 14.33 8.68 12.22
CA VAL A 125 14.68 7.32 11.78
C VAL A 125 15.01 6.49 13.01
N SER A 126 14.28 5.39 13.20
CA SER A 126 14.46 4.46 14.31
C SER A 126 15.14 3.16 13.87
N ARG A 127 15.01 2.77 12.60
CA ARG A 127 15.65 1.57 12.03
C ARG A 127 16.19 1.84 10.65
N GLN A 128 17.31 1.21 10.29
CA GLN A 128 17.85 1.29 8.94
C GLN A 128 18.71 0.08 8.57
N VAL A 129 18.79 -0.20 7.26
CA VAL A 129 19.81 -1.11 6.71
C VAL A 129 21.11 -0.32 6.53
N LEU A 130 22.25 -0.89 6.93
CA LEU A 130 23.52 -0.17 6.88
C LEU A 130 24.30 -0.50 5.61
N ALA A 131 24.87 0.52 4.98
CA ALA A 131 25.90 0.32 3.95
C ALA A 131 27.22 -0.14 4.58
N GLU A 132 27.95 -1.00 3.87
CA GLU A 132 29.35 -1.30 4.15
C GLU A 132 30.21 -0.06 3.85
N PRO A 133 31.10 0.35 4.76
CA PRO A 133 32.02 1.44 4.50
C PRO A 133 32.93 1.13 3.28
N SER A 134 32.87 1.99 2.27
CA SER A 134 33.72 1.92 1.08
C SER A 134 34.16 3.31 0.64
N VAL A 135 35.15 3.39 -0.25
CA VAL A 135 35.63 4.66 -0.80
C VAL A 135 34.54 5.36 -1.63
N GLU A 136 33.77 4.56 -2.38
CA GLU A 136 32.69 5.02 -3.27
C GLU A 136 31.40 5.39 -2.53
N LEU A 137 31.26 4.98 -1.26
CA LEU A 137 30.06 5.24 -0.46
C LEU A 137 29.74 6.73 -0.36
N ALA A 138 30.77 7.58 -0.30
CA ALA A 138 30.60 9.03 -0.21
C ALA A 138 29.86 9.57 -1.44
N ASP A 139 30.29 9.16 -2.63
CA ASP A 139 29.77 9.60 -3.94
C ASP A 139 28.36 9.06 -4.20
N HIS A 140 28.05 7.87 -3.68
CA HIS A 140 26.72 7.27 -3.82
C HIS A 140 25.71 7.76 -2.78
N THR A 141 26.08 8.57 -1.79
CA THR A 141 25.15 8.98 -0.72
C THR A 141 24.45 10.30 -1.07
N TRP A 142 23.13 10.24 -1.23
CA TRP A 142 22.27 11.41 -1.53
C TRP A 142 21.67 12.06 -0.29
N ALA A 143 21.44 11.30 0.77
CA ALA A 143 20.92 11.80 2.04
C ALA A 143 21.64 11.13 3.21
N ARG A 144 21.89 11.87 4.29
CA ARG A 144 22.58 11.38 5.48
C ARG A 144 21.78 11.67 6.74
N LEU A 145 22.04 10.86 7.76
CA LEU A 145 21.60 11.12 9.12
C LEU A 145 22.63 11.95 9.88
N THR A 146 22.22 12.48 11.03
CA THR A 146 23.04 13.31 11.93
C THR A 146 24.34 12.65 12.39
N ASP A 147 24.39 11.31 12.39
CA ASP A 147 25.59 10.54 12.71
C ASP A 147 26.48 10.20 11.49
N GLY A 148 26.14 10.76 10.32
CA GLY A 148 26.86 10.58 9.06
C GLY A 148 26.46 9.33 8.26
N THR A 149 25.61 8.46 8.81
CA THR A 149 25.19 7.25 8.10
C THR A 149 24.27 7.58 6.91
N PRO A 150 24.38 6.87 5.78
CA PRO A 150 23.52 7.10 4.61
C PRO A 150 22.06 6.75 4.91
N LEU A 151 21.14 7.63 4.52
CA LEU A 151 19.71 7.40 4.51
C LEU A 151 19.20 7.04 3.11
N VAL A 152 19.73 7.71 2.08
CA VAL A 152 19.43 7.41 0.68
C VAL A 152 20.74 7.32 -0.08
N THR A 153 20.91 6.24 -0.81
CA THR A 153 22.04 6.03 -1.72
C THR A 153 21.53 5.85 -3.14
N GLY A 154 22.32 6.27 -4.12
CA GLY A 154 22.00 6.11 -5.53
C GLY A 154 23.25 6.02 -6.38
N SER A 155 23.25 5.11 -7.35
CA SER A 155 24.35 4.93 -8.28
C SER A 155 23.85 4.66 -9.70
N PRO A 156 24.55 5.15 -10.73
CA PRO A 156 24.18 4.87 -12.11
C PRO A 156 24.48 3.41 -12.46
N ARG A 157 23.60 2.78 -13.23
CA ARG A 157 23.82 1.42 -13.76
C ARG A 157 23.40 1.38 -15.22
N GLY A 158 24.36 1.16 -16.12
CA GLY A 158 24.15 1.30 -17.55
C GLY A 158 23.67 2.70 -17.90
N ARG A 159 22.48 2.83 -18.51
CA ARG A 159 21.85 4.12 -18.78
C ARG A 159 20.89 4.59 -17.68
N GLY A 160 20.55 3.74 -16.72
CA GLY A 160 19.58 4.01 -15.66
C GLY A 160 20.23 4.25 -14.30
N TRP A 161 19.40 4.17 -13.26
CA TRP A 161 19.80 4.41 -11.87
C TRP A 161 19.25 3.33 -10.94
N ILE A 162 20.05 2.96 -9.95
CA ILE A 162 19.59 2.19 -8.79
C ILE A 162 19.62 3.13 -7.59
N VAL A 163 18.50 3.23 -6.88
CA VAL A 163 18.32 4.09 -5.70
C VAL A 163 17.82 3.23 -4.55
N LEU A 164 18.42 3.39 -3.38
CA LEU A 164 18.02 2.70 -2.16
C LEU A 164 17.70 3.70 -1.06
N PHE A 165 16.47 3.64 -0.56
CA PHE A 165 16.11 4.20 0.73
C PHE A 165 16.46 3.18 1.80
N HIS A 166 17.33 3.54 2.75
CA HIS A 166 17.81 2.63 3.80
C HIS A 166 16.75 2.34 4.89
N VAL A 167 15.51 2.76 4.67
CA VAL A 167 14.35 2.63 5.56
C VAL A 167 13.17 2.06 4.78
N SER A 168 12.15 1.56 5.50
CA SER A 168 10.91 1.07 4.91
C SER A 168 10.11 2.14 4.18
N ALA A 169 9.34 1.71 3.19
CA ALA A 169 8.35 2.55 2.50
C ALA A 169 7.14 2.86 3.39
N SER A 170 6.89 2.08 4.44
CA SER A 170 5.93 2.36 5.50
C SER A 170 6.57 3.02 6.75
N PRO A 171 5.77 3.58 7.67
CA PRO A 171 6.27 4.24 8.87
C PRO A 171 6.93 3.34 9.92
N GLY A 172 7.07 2.03 9.68
CA GLY A 172 7.59 1.09 10.67
C GLY A 172 9.03 1.38 11.11
N TRP A 173 9.86 1.94 10.23
CA TRP A 173 11.28 2.20 10.49
C TRP A 173 11.64 3.68 10.60
N SER A 174 10.75 4.57 10.12
CA SER A 174 10.96 6.01 10.15
C SER A 174 9.64 6.77 10.01
N THR A 175 9.59 8.03 10.46
CA THR A 175 8.45 8.92 10.17
C THR A 175 8.52 9.57 8.79
N LEU A 176 9.51 9.21 7.96
CA LEU A 176 9.67 9.77 6.62
C LEU A 176 8.43 9.53 5.75
N PRO A 177 7.84 8.31 5.62
CA PRO A 177 6.71 8.07 4.70
C PRO A 177 5.42 8.83 5.00
N ILE A 178 5.28 9.40 6.19
CA ILE A 178 4.14 10.25 6.58
C ILE A 178 4.44 11.74 6.47
N SER A 179 5.65 12.11 6.05
CA SER A 179 6.08 13.51 5.91
C SER A 179 5.91 14.01 4.48
N GLY A 180 5.76 15.33 4.31
CA GLY A 180 5.80 15.97 2.99
C GLY A 180 7.15 15.79 2.28
N LEU A 181 8.25 15.70 3.05
CA LEU A 181 9.59 15.49 2.52
C LEU A 181 9.68 14.19 1.69
N TYR A 182 9.01 13.13 2.10
CA TYR A 182 8.99 11.87 1.36
C TYR A 182 8.40 12.02 -0.04
N VAL A 183 7.30 12.75 -0.15
CA VAL A 183 6.66 13.05 -1.44
C VAL A 183 7.63 13.82 -2.34
N ASP A 184 8.27 14.87 -1.81
CA ASP A 184 9.21 15.68 -2.58
C ASP A 184 10.46 14.91 -3.00
N MET A 185 10.98 14.04 -2.12
CA MET A 185 12.11 13.16 -2.44
C MET A 185 11.74 12.18 -3.56
N LEU A 186 10.60 11.49 -3.47
CA LEU A 186 10.18 10.54 -4.50
C LEU A 186 9.98 11.22 -5.86
N ARG A 187 9.36 12.39 -5.89
CA ARG A 187 9.21 13.20 -7.12
C ARG A 187 10.56 13.48 -7.76
N ARG A 188 11.55 13.85 -6.95
CA ARG A 188 12.90 14.16 -7.43
C ARG A 188 13.60 12.95 -8.04
N VAL A 189 13.39 11.76 -7.48
CA VAL A 189 13.95 10.52 -8.05
C VAL A 189 13.22 10.11 -9.34
N ILE A 190 11.91 10.36 -9.44
CA ILE A 190 11.15 10.06 -10.67
C ILE A 190 11.60 10.98 -11.83
N GLU A 191 11.85 12.26 -11.55
CA GLU A 191 12.39 13.21 -12.53
C GLU A 191 13.74 12.76 -13.14
N LEU A 192 14.57 12.02 -12.39
CA LEU A 192 15.81 11.42 -12.93
C LEU A 192 15.54 10.46 -14.11
N SER A 193 14.41 9.75 -14.10
CA SER A 193 14.02 8.83 -15.19
C SER A 193 13.64 9.58 -16.47
N GLU A 194 12.98 10.73 -16.34
CA GLU A 194 12.59 11.57 -17.48
C GLU A 194 13.80 12.28 -18.12
N GLY A 195 14.79 12.65 -17.31
CA GLY A 195 16.03 13.30 -17.75
C GLY A 195 16.97 12.42 -18.59
N VAL A 196 16.85 11.09 -18.53
CA VAL A 196 17.73 10.15 -19.25
C VAL A 196 17.33 9.98 -20.72
N ARG A 197 16.06 10.22 -21.09
CA ARG A 197 15.61 10.17 -22.49
C ARG A 197 15.75 11.51 -23.23
N GLY A 198 15.94 12.64 -22.54
CA GLY A 198 16.05 13.97 -23.19
C GLY A 198 16.96 15.02 -22.53
N GLY A 199 17.27 14.91 -21.24
CA GLY A 199 18.00 15.93 -20.48
C GLY A 199 19.50 15.99 -20.76
N ALA A 200 20.12 14.88 -21.16
CA ALA A 200 21.55 14.85 -21.47
C ALA A 200 21.94 15.75 -22.65
N ALA A 201 21.03 16.11 -23.56
CA ALA A 201 21.32 17.00 -24.68
C ALA A 201 21.20 18.49 -24.29
N ALA A 202 20.20 18.88 -23.49
CA ALA A 202 20.01 20.25 -23.01
C ALA A 202 21.03 20.66 -21.94
N ALA A 203 21.45 19.71 -21.08
CA ALA A 203 22.52 19.92 -20.11
C ALA A 203 23.91 20.12 -20.78
N ARG A 204 24.11 19.62 -22.00
CA ARG A 204 25.37 19.76 -22.75
C ARG A 204 25.48 21.06 -23.56
N THR A 205 24.37 21.70 -23.93
CA THR A 205 24.35 22.96 -24.70
C THR A 205 23.92 24.18 -23.88
N GLY A 206 23.38 23.99 -22.66
CA GLY A 206 23.01 25.07 -21.74
C GLY A 206 21.91 25.99 -22.26
N THR A 207 21.13 25.55 -23.26
CA THR A 207 20.09 26.34 -23.94
C THR A 207 18.77 25.57 -24.00
N PHE A 208 17.68 26.25 -23.65
CA PHE A 208 16.32 25.75 -23.69
C PHE A 208 15.57 26.36 -24.89
N PRO A 209 15.28 25.57 -25.95
CA PRO A 209 14.49 26.05 -27.08
C PRO A 209 13.03 26.27 -26.67
N PRO A 210 12.27 27.15 -27.34
CA PRO A 210 10.85 27.32 -27.05
C PRO A 210 10.10 26.04 -27.42
N TYR A 211 9.31 25.50 -26.48
CA TYR A 211 8.52 24.28 -26.66
C TYR A 211 7.03 24.61 -26.88
N GLN A 212 6.47 25.50 -26.05
CA GLN A 212 5.12 26.05 -26.19
C GLN A 212 5.12 27.51 -25.74
N THR A 213 4.39 28.37 -26.43
CA THR A 213 4.31 29.81 -26.10
C THR A 213 2.86 30.20 -25.78
N LEU A 214 2.69 31.13 -24.85
CA LEU A 214 1.40 31.67 -24.47
C LEU A 214 0.93 32.67 -25.53
N ASP A 215 -0.29 32.52 -26.03
CA ASP A 215 -0.94 33.50 -26.89
C ASP A 215 -1.48 34.70 -26.08
N GLY A 216 -2.01 35.71 -26.78
CA GLY A 216 -2.59 36.90 -26.15
C GLY A 216 -3.86 36.64 -25.31
N PHE A 217 -4.40 35.43 -25.35
CA PHE A 217 -5.55 34.99 -24.56
C PHE A 217 -5.16 34.06 -23.41
N GLY A 218 -3.86 33.79 -23.21
CA GLY A 218 -3.36 32.94 -22.14
C GLY A 218 -3.35 31.44 -22.46
N ARG A 219 -3.49 31.03 -23.73
CA ARG A 219 -3.48 29.63 -24.17
C ARG A 219 -2.06 29.23 -24.60
N LEU A 220 -1.65 28.01 -24.25
CA LEU A 220 -0.39 27.43 -24.73
C LEU A 220 -0.57 26.91 -26.16
N GLU A 221 0.23 27.42 -27.08
CA GLU A 221 0.25 27.02 -28.49
C GLU A 221 1.67 26.67 -28.96
N LYS A 222 1.79 26.29 -30.24
CA LYS A 222 3.10 26.09 -30.87
C LYS A 222 3.92 27.38 -30.77
N PRO A 223 5.25 27.27 -30.60
CA PRO A 223 6.13 28.42 -30.52
C PRO A 223 5.94 29.36 -31.70
N PHE A 224 5.89 30.66 -31.41
CA PHE A 224 5.97 31.67 -32.46
C PHE A 224 7.25 31.50 -33.28
N PRO A 225 7.22 31.73 -34.61
CA PRO A 225 8.39 31.61 -35.46
C PRO A 225 9.56 32.51 -35.03
N GLU A 226 9.27 33.63 -34.39
CA GLU A 226 10.27 34.59 -33.88
C GLU A 226 10.85 34.22 -32.50
N ALA A 227 10.33 33.17 -31.84
CA ALA A 227 10.77 32.79 -30.50
C ALA A 227 12.18 32.16 -30.52
N THR A 228 13.09 32.70 -29.70
CA THR A 228 14.49 32.27 -29.63
C THR A 228 14.78 31.42 -28.38
N PRO A 229 15.74 30.48 -28.45
CA PRO A 229 16.17 29.70 -27.28
C PRO A 229 16.76 30.58 -26.17
N ILE A 230 16.52 30.19 -24.91
CA ILE A 230 17.00 30.90 -23.72
C ILE A 230 18.12 30.10 -23.07
N ARG A 231 19.19 30.75 -22.60
CA ARG A 231 20.23 30.06 -21.81
C ARG A 231 19.72 29.72 -20.42
N ALA A 232 20.08 28.55 -19.90
CA ALA A 232 19.65 28.08 -18.59
C ALA A 232 19.98 29.05 -17.45
N SER A 233 21.15 29.69 -17.50
CA SER A 233 21.58 30.68 -16.51
C SER A 233 20.84 32.02 -16.58
N GLU A 234 20.11 32.29 -17.66
CA GLU A 234 19.48 33.60 -17.93
C GLU A 234 17.96 33.55 -17.80
N ILE A 235 17.37 32.39 -17.53
CA ILE A 235 15.91 32.20 -17.59
C ILE A 235 15.15 33.07 -16.58
N GLU A 236 15.70 33.27 -15.38
CA GLU A 236 15.11 34.14 -14.34
C GLU A 236 15.28 35.63 -14.64
N ALA A 237 16.31 35.99 -15.40
CA ALA A 237 16.63 37.37 -15.76
C ALA A 237 16.05 37.77 -17.13
N THR A 238 15.47 36.83 -17.86
CA THR A 238 14.96 37.05 -19.22
C THR A 238 13.68 37.88 -19.16
N ASN A 239 13.69 39.04 -19.83
CA ASN A 239 12.49 39.85 -20.00
C ASN A 239 11.56 39.21 -21.03
N VAL A 240 10.29 39.08 -20.64
CA VAL A 240 9.23 38.59 -21.52
C VAL A 240 9.01 39.58 -22.67
N GLY A 241 9.00 39.08 -23.90
CA GLY A 241 8.84 39.91 -25.10
C GLY A 241 8.63 39.07 -26.36
N PRO A 242 8.59 39.67 -27.56
CA PRO A 242 8.31 38.94 -28.81
C PRO A 242 9.33 37.84 -29.14
N LEU A 243 10.61 38.04 -28.76
CA LEU A 243 11.68 37.05 -28.95
C LEU A 243 11.71 35.98 -27.84
N HIS A 244 11.23 36.32 -26.65
CA HIS A 244 11.13 35.42 -25.50
C HIS A 244 9.71 35.48 -24.92
N PRO A 245 8.71 34.98 -25.68
CA PRO A 245 7.32 34.98 -25.23
C PRO A 245 7.16 34.11 -23.98
N PRO A 246 6.20 34.40 -23.09
CA PRO A 246 5.97 33.57 -21.93
C PRO A 246 5.50 32.18 -22.38
N GLY A 247 5.86 31.13 -21.66
CA GLY A 247 5.60 29.76 -22.11
C GLY A 247 6.54 28.71 -21.52
N LEU A 248 6.56 27.53 -22.13
CA LEU A 248 7.42 26.41 -21.75
C LEU A 248 8.63 26.33 -22.69
N TYR A 249 9.82 26.30 -22.12
CA TYR A 249 11.09 26.20 -22.82
C TYR A 249 11.81 24.92 -22.42
N GLY A 250 12.40 24.23 -23.37
CA GLY A 250 13.19 23.03 -23.17
C GLY A 250 12.83 21.91 -24.13
N VAL A 251 13.20 20.69 -23.74
CA VAL A 251 12.89 19.46 -24.46
C VAL A 251 11.88 18.66 -23.65
N GLN A 252 11.17 17.71 -24.28
CA GLN A 252 10.24 16.84 -23.56
C GLN A 252 10.94 16.16 -22.37
N GLY A 253 10.36 16.28 -21.17
CA GLY A 253 10.91 15.78 -19.90
C GLY A 253 11.84 16.75 -19.15
N ALA A 254 12.16 17.92 -19.72
CA ALA A 254 12.95 18.96 -19.05
C ALA A 254 12.48 20.35 -19.49
N LEU A 255 11.23 20.68 -19.13
CA LEU A 255 10.59 21.96 -19.44
C LEU A 255 10.73 22.93 -18.27
N ILE A 256 11.11 24.17 -18.56
CA ILE A 256 11.08 25.29 -17.63
C ILE A 256 10.04 26.30 -18.11
N ALA A 257 9.27 26.85 -17.17
CA ALA A 257 8.30 27.90 -17.45
C ALA A 257 8.96 29.29 -17.40
N LEU A 258 8.82 30.06 -18.48
CA LEU A 258 9.01 31.51 -18.47
C LEU A 258 7.65 32.18 -18.20
N ASN A 259 7.47 32.67 -16.98
CA ASN A 259 6.20 33.23 -16.54
C ASN A 259 5.98 34.64 -17.12
N ALA A 260 4.75 34.96 -17.51
CA ALA A 260 4.36 36.29 -18.00
C ALA A 260 4.54 37.40 -16.94
N PHE A 261 4.43 37.03 -15.67
CA PHE A 261 4.63 37.92 -14.51
C PHE A 261 5.61 37.28 -13.53
N GLY A 262 6.50 38.08 -12.96
CA GLY A 262 7.42 37.66 -11.91
C GLY A 262 6.89 38.02 -10.52
N THR A 263 7.58 37.55 -9.47
CA THR A 263 7.27 37.87 -8.06
C THR A 263 7.36 39.36 -7.72
N ARG A 264 8.03 40.15 -8.57
CA ARG A 264 8.15 41.62 -8.46
C ARG A 264 7.21 42.40 -9.36
N SER A 265 6.37 41.73 -10.15
CA SER A 265 5.43 42.40 -11.05
C SER A 265 4.26 42.98 -10.25
N MET A 266 4.13 44.31 -10.23
CA MET A 266 2.96 44.99 -9.68
C MET A 266 1.89 45.18 -10.77
N LEU A 267 0.71 44.61 -10.55
CA LEU A 267 -0.46 44.90 -11.37
C LEU A 267 -0.98 46.29 -11.00
N VAL A 268 -0.77 47.24 -11.89
CA VAL A 268 -1.34 48.59 -11.77
C VAL A 268 -2.77 48.53 -12.30
N PRO A 269 -3.78 49.10 -11.60
CA PRO A 269 -5.12 49.18 -12.12
C PRO A 269 -5.13 49.89 -13.48
N LEU A 270 -5.85 49.30 -14.44
CA LEU A 270 -5.97 49.84 -15.78
C LEU A 270 -6.74 51.18 -15.73
N ASP A 271 -6.02 52.29 -15.91
CA ASP A 271 -6.62 53.62 -16.00
C ASP A 271 -7.08 53.89 -17.44
N ILE A 272 -8.37 53.66 -17.70
CA ILE A 272 -9.02 54.00 -18.96
C ILE A 272 -9.74 55.36 -18.92
N GLY A 273 -9.53 56.17 -17.87
CA GLY A 273 -10.17 57.48 -17.71
C GLY A 273 -11.70 57.43 -17.62
N ARG A 274 -12.28 56.27 -17.28
CA ARG A 274 -13.72 56.03 -17.14
C ARG A 274 -14.03 55.16 -15.94
N SER A 275 -15.20 55.38 -15.33
CA SER A 275 -15.70 54.54 -14.23
C SER A 275 -15.99 53.12 -14.73
N LEU A 276 -15.26 52.15 -14.21
CA LEU A 276 -15.53 50.72 -14.40
C LEU A 276 -16.69 50.32 -13.50
N PHE A 277 -17.80 49.87 -14.09
CA PHE A 277 -18.86 49.18 -13.35
C PHE A 277 -18.54 47.68 -13.35
N PRO A 278 -18.39 47.03 -12.18
CA PRO A 278 -18.23 45.59 -12.15
C PRO A 278 -19.51 44.93 -12.67
N TYR A 279 -19.36 44.05 -13.67
CA TYR A 279 -20.40 43.12 -14.09
C TYR A 279 -20.49 41.99 -13.04
N SER A 280 -20.79 42.33 -11.78
CA SER A 280 -21.05 41.31 -10.78
C SER A 280 -22.43 40.73 -11.05
N GLY A 281 -22.46 39.41 -11.30
CA GLY A 281 -23.69 38.67 -11.53
C GLY A 281 -24.67 38.91 -10.39
N THR A 282 -25.88 39.35 -10.73
CA THR A 282 -26.99 39.39 -9.78
C THR A 282 -27.21 37.98 -9.26
N ALA A 283 -26.82 37.70 -8.01
CA ALA A 283 -27.09 36.44 -7.36
C ALA A 283 -28.61 36.23 -7.35
N ALA A 284 -29.07 35.19 -8.05
CA ALA A 284 -30.48 34.80 -8.04
C ALA A 284 -30.87 34.46 -6.59
N ARG A 285 -31.86 35.18 -6.05
CA ARG A 285 -32.38 34.88 -4.72
C ARG A 285 -33.43 33.77 -4.84
N GLU A 286 -33.23 32.68 -4.12
CA GLU A 286 -34.21 31.60 -4.06
C GLU A 286 -35.45 32.04 -3.27
N LEU A 287 -36.54 32.36 -3.98
CA LEU A 287 -37.82 32.76 -3.40
C LEU A 287 -38.70 31.56 -2.97
N LYS A 288 -38.25 30.33 -3.21
CA LYS A 288 -39.04 29.11 -2.96
C LYS A 288 -39.51 29.00 -1.50
N TRP A 289 -38.60 29.15 -0.55
CA TRP A 289 -38.89 29.06 0.88
C TRP A 289 -39.81 30.18 1.40
N PRO A 290 -39.56 31.47 1.13
CA PRO A 290 -40.46 32.53 1.58
C PRO A 290 -41.86 32.46 0.93
N MET A 291 -41.97 31.99 -0.32
CA MET A 291 -43.27 31.76 -0.95
C MET A 291 -44.04 30.59 -0.31
N LEU A 292 -43.35 29.50 0.06
CA LEU A 292 -43.95 28.35 0.75
C LEU A 292 -44.47 28.75 2.13
N GLU A 293 -43.69 29.54 2.88
CA GLU A 293 -44.07 30.08 4.18
C GLU A 293 -45.32 30.96 4.07
N ALA A 294 -45.34 31.89 3.10
CA ALA A 294 -46.51 32.73 2.85
C ALA A 294 -47.76 31.90 2.50
N ALA A 295 -47.62 30.87 1.67
CA ALA A 295 -48.72 29.98 1.30
C ALA A 295 -49.28 29.22 2.52
N LEU A 296 -48.42 28.74 3.41
CA LEU A 296 -48.82 28.02 4.63
C LEU A 296 -49.59 28.95 5.59
N ILE A 297 -49.14 30.19 5.75
CA ILE A 297 -49.83 31.20 6.59
C ILE A 297 -51.23 31.49 6.05
N ILE A 298 -51.38 31.65 4.74
CA ILE A 298 -52.68 31.89 4.10
C ILE A 298 -53.62 30.71 4.32
N LEU A 299 -53.13 29.47 4.15
CA LEU A 299 -53.91 28.26 4.40
C LEU A 299 -54.40 28.20 5.86
N LEU A 300 -53.53 28.56 6.80
CA LEU A 300 -53.85 28.54 8.23
C LEU A 300 -54.89 29.60 8.60
N LEU A 301 -54.80 30.79 7.99
CA LEU A 301 -55.81 31.84 8.12
C LEU A 301 -57.16 31.40 7.55
N ASP A 302 -57.18 30.77 6.36
CA ASP A 302 -58.41 30.27 5.74
C ASP A 302 -59.08 29.18 6.61
N ALA A 303 -58.29 28.29 7.21
CA ALA A 303 -58.79 27.28 8.14
C ALA A 303 -59.44 27.91 9.40
N ILE A 304 -58.80 28.94 9.98
CA ILE A 304 -59.34 29.67 11.13
C ILE A 304 -60.63 30.40 10.77
N ILE A 305 -60.66 31.10 9.63
CA ILE A 305 -61.85 31.80 9.14
C ILE A 305 -62.99 30.81 8.89
N SER A 306 -62.69 29.67 8.27
CA SER A 306 -63.66 28.60 8.03
C SER A 306 -64.25 28.03 9.32
N LEU A 307 -63.43 27.83 10.36
CA LEU A 307 -63.89 27.39 11.68
C LEU A 307 -64.76 28.45 12.37
N TRP A 308 -64.42 29.72 12.21
CA TRP A 308 -65.21 30.84 12.74
C TRP A 308 -66.57 30.97 12.04
N LEU A 309 -66.61 30.95 10.70
CA LEU A 309 -67.84 31.00 9.90
C LEU A 309 -68.76 29.80 10.15
N ARG A 310 -68.20 28.62 10.42
CA ARG A 310 -68.97 27.41 10.78
C ARG A 310 -69.43 27.39 12.24
N GLY A 311 -69.12 28.42 13.03
CA GLY A 311 -69.60 28.58 14.40
C GLY A 311 -68.85 27.77 15.47
N TYR A 312 -67.76 27.10 15.12
CA TYR A 312 -66.96 26.32 16.08
C TYR A 312 -66.13 27.19 17.04
N ILE A 313 -65.91 28.47 16.70
CA ILE A 313 -65.12 29.44 17.50
C ILE A 313 -66.01 30.60 18.04
N SER A 314 -67.34 30.50 17.94
CA SER A 314 -68.21 31.61 18.40
C SER A 314 -68.43 31.62 19.92
N ALA A 315 -67.99 32.70 20.56
CA ALA A 315 -68.16 33.02 21.98
C ALA A 315 -69.55 33.59 22.31
N ASN A 316 -70.64 32.94 21.87
CA ASN A 316 -71.99 33.37 22.25
C ASN A 316 -72.74 32.27 23.04
N ARG A 317 -72.56 32.31 24.36
CA ARG A 317 -73.37 31.58 25.34
C ARG A 317 -74.77 32.19 25.39
N ARG A 318 -75.79 31.56 24.78
CA ARG A 318 -77.18 31.68 25.27
C ARG A 318 -77.94 30.36 25.20
N LYS A 319 -78.41 29.99 26.39
CA LYS A 319 -79.37 28.96 26.81
C LYS A 319 -80.33 28.42 25.74
N ALA A 320 -80.38 27.09 25.56
CA ALA A 320 -81.57 26.26 25.83
C ALA A 320 -81.37 24.78 25.44
N ARG A 321 -81.45 23.90 26.46
CA ARG A 321 -81.91 22.49 26.55
C ARG A 321 -81.52 21.40 25.51
N PRO A 322 -81.42 20.14 25.97
CA PRO A 322 -80.75 19.06 25.26
C PRO A 322 -81.71 18.31 24.33
N ARG A 323 -81.30 18.06 23.08
CA ARG A 323 -81.80 16.93 22.28
C ARG A 323 -80.72 16.43 21.34
N VAL A 324 -80.37 15.17 21.58
CA VAL A 324 -80.05 14.09 20.63
C VAL A 324 -78.99 14.39 19.56
N ALA A 325 -77.91 13.61 19.66
CA ALA A 325 -76.80 13.52 18.73
C ALA A 325 -77.24 13.34 17.27
N SER A 326 -76.72 14.18 16.37
CA SER A 326 -76.53 13.85 14.96
C SER A 326 -75.35 14.63 14.37
N SER A 327 -74.24 13.90 14.19
CA SER A 327 -73.42 13.89 12.97
C SER A 327 -72.89 15.21 12.38
N ALA A 328 -72.27 16.09 13.17
CA ALA A 328 -71.49 17.22 12.59
C ALA A 328 -70.11 17.47 13.22
N ALA A 329 -69.66 16.65 14.17
CA ALA A 329 -68.36 16.79 14.84
C ALA A 329 -67.25 15.90 14.26
N ARG A 330 -67.45 15.29 13.07
CA ARG A 330 -66.44 14.42 12.40
C ARG A 330 -65.58 15.13 11.36
N SER A 331 -65.84 16.41 11.06
CA SER A 331 -65.16 17.11 9.96
C SER A 331 -63.88 17.85 10.39
N ALA A 332 -63.71 18.15 11.69
CA ALA A 332 -62.55 18.88 12.20
C ALA A 332 -61.35 17.97 12.51
N SER A 333 -61.58 16.67 12.75
CA SER A 333 -60.52 15.68 13.02
C SER A 333 -59.91 15.06 11.77
N LEU A 334 -60.50 15.26 10.58
CA LEU A 334 -59.96 14.72 9.32
C LEU A 334 -58.84 15.59 8.74
N LEU A 335 -58.83 16.91 9.01
CA LEU A 335 -57.84 17.83 8.43
C LEU A 335 -56.47 17.75 9.13
N VAL A 336 -56.46 17.43 10.44
CA VAL A 336 -55.21 17.21 11.20
C VAL A 336 -54.56 15.86 10.85
N LEU A 337 -55.36 14.86 10.44
CA LEU A 337 -54.85 13.55 10.03
C LEU A 337 -54.19 13.56 8.64
N VAL A 338 -54.66 14.40 7.70
CA VAL A 338 -54.09 14.50 6.35
C VAL A 338 -52.70 15.16 6.36
N ILE A 339 -52.45 16.12 7.26
CA ILE A 339 -51.15 16.78 7.38
C ILE A 339 -50.11 15.87 8.07
N ALA A 340 -50.54 14.98 8.98
CA ALA A 340 -49.66 14.00 9.63
C ALA A 340 -49.25 12.83 8.70
N CYS A 341 -50.10 12.43 7.75
CA CYS A 341 -49.78 11.34 6.82
C CYS A 341 -48.84 11.73 5.67
N ALA A 342 -48.63 13.01 5.38
CA ALA A 342 -47.73 13.47 4.31
C ALA A 342 -46.24 13.46 4.70
N PHE A 343 -45.90 13.36 5.98
CA PHE A 343 -44.51 13.36 6.47
C PHE A 343 -43.95 11.98 6.86
N ALA A 344 -44.74 10.91 6.76
CA ALA A 344 -44.32 9.54 7.15
C ALA A 344 -43.95 8.61 5.97
N ALA A 345 -44.05 9.09 4.72
CA ALA A 345 -43.74 8.29 3.52
C ALA A 345 -42.33 8.60 2.97
N GLY A 346 -41.31 8.11 3.66
CA GLY A 346 -39.99 7.90 3.05
C GLY A 346 -39.98 6.60 2.23
N PRO A 347 -39.22 6.52 1.12
CA PRO A 347 -39.26 5.37 0.23
C PRO A 347 -38.60 4.15 0.88
N ARG A 348 -39.37 3.07 1.11
CA ARG A 348 -38.84 1.75 1.44
C ARG A 348 -38.63 0.97 0.14
N ALA A 349 -37.36 0.72 -0.17
CA ALA A 349 -36.96 -0.21 -1.22
C ALA A 349 -36.94 -1.63 -0.60
N ASP A 350 -37.98 -2.40 -0.86
CA ASP A 350 -37.99 -3.84 -0.59
C ASP A 350 -37.39 -4.57 -1.81
N ALA A 351 -36.14 -4.98 -1.68
CA ALA A 351 -35.51 -5.94 -2.59
C ALA A 351 -35.64 -7.35 -1.98
N ALA A 352 -36.49 -8.18 -2.56
CA ALA A 352 -36.57 -9.60 -2.26
C ALA A 352 -35.40 -10.35 -2.93
N PRO A 353 -34.70 -11.29 -2.25
CA PRO A 353 -33.74 -12.16 -2.90
C PRO A 353 -34.46 -13.29 -3.64
N ALA A 354 -34.17 -13.43 -4.94
CA ALA A 354 -34.59 -14.58 -5.74
C ALA A 354 -33.77 -15.83 -5.36
N PRO A 355 -34.33 -17.05 -5.43
CA PRO A 355 -33.58 -18.28 -5.19
C PRO A 355 -32.62 -18.55 -6.35
N ALA A 356 -31.39 -18.90 -6.00
CA ALA A 356 -30.33 -19.29 -6.92
C ALA A 356 -30.74 -20.54 -7.71
N ARG A 357 -30.70 -20.44 -9.04
CA ARG A 357 -30.80 -21.56 -9.97
C ARG A 357 -29.48 -22.32 -9.94
N ALA A 358 -29.52 -23.59 -9.55
CA ALA A 358 -28.41 -24.51 -9.69
C ALA A 358 -28.02 -24.63 -11.18
N ALA A 359 -26.75 -24.35 -11.49
CA ALA A 359 -26.17 -24.63 -12.79
C ALA A 359 -25.82 -26.13 -12.91
N PRO A 360 -25.86 -26.73 -14.11
CA PRO A 360 -25.50 -28.13 -14.30
C PRO A 360 -23.98 -28.33 -14.16
N ALA A 361 -23.58 -29.38 -13.44
CA ALA A 361 -22.18 -29.81 -13.36
C ALA A 361 -21.65 -30.19 -14.75
N LEU A 362 -20.55 -29.54 -15.15
CA LEU A 362 -19.73 -29.94 -16.30
C LEU A 362 -18.84 -31.13 -15.89
N PRO A 363 -18.58 -32.10 -16.78
CA PRO A 363 -17.73 -33.25 -16.46
C PRO A 363 -16.26 -32.83 -16.39
N ALA A 364 -15.63 -33.07 -15.24
CA ALA A 364 -14.21 -32.81 -15.01
C ALA A 364 -13.34 -33.82 -15.76
N THR A 365 -12.58 -33.34 -16.73
CA THR A 365 -11.35 -33.98 -17.19
C THR A 365 -10.18 -33.51 -16.30
N GLY A 366 -9.22 -34.41 -16.03
CA GLY A 366 -8.17 -34.30 -14.99
C GLY A 366 -7.33 -33.02 -14.92
N ASP A 367 -6.60 -32.91 -13.80
CA ASP A 367 -5.93 -31.75 -13.19
C ASP A 367 -6.89 -30.68 -12.61
N ALA A 368 -7.90 -30.23 -13.36
CA ALA A 368 -8.88 -29.26 -12.84
C ALA A 368 -9.75 -29.80 -11.68
N GLY A 369 -9.89 -31.13 -11.56
CA GLY A 369 -10.65 -31.77 -10.49
C GLY A 369 -9.98 -31.67 -9.13
N LYS A 370 -8.64 -31.75 -9.07
CA LYS A 370 -7.88 -31.68 -7.81
C LYS A 370 -7.99 -30.29 -7.18
N ASP A 371 -7.86 -29.25 -8.00
CA ASP A 371 -7.94 -27.85 -7.57
C ASP A 371 -9.38 -27.45 -7.23
N LEU A 372 -10.37 -27.92 -8.01
CA LEU A 372 -11.78 -27.69 -7.71
C LEU A 372 -12.21 -28.35 -6.40
N GLU A 373 -11.80 -29.60 -6.15
CA GLU A 373 -12.07 -30.27 -4.88
C GLU A 373 -11.41 -29.56 -3.70
N SER A 374 -10.17 -29.07 -3.86
CA SER A 374 -9.45 -28.30 -2.84
C SER A 374 -10.06 -26.92 -2.58
N ALA A 375 -10.71 -26.32 -3.58
CA ALA A 375 -11.43 -25.05 -3.43
C ALA A 375 -12.81 -25.20 -2.76
N LEU A 376 -13.41 -26.39 -2.80
CA LEU A 376 -14.77 -26.64 -2.30
C LEU A 376 -14.78 -27.13 -0.84
N ASP A 377 -13.77 -27.91 -0.42
CA ASP A 377 -13.68 -28.48 0.92
C ASP A 377 -12.33 -28.17 1.59
N THR A 378 -12.36 -27.72 2.84
CA THR A 378 -11.14 -27.51 3.63
C THR A 378 -10.38 -28.82 3.82
N ARG A 379 -9.08 -28.83 3.55
CA ARG A 379 -8.21 -30.01 3.68
C ARG A 379 -6.82 -29.64 4.15
N LEU A 380 -6.14 -30.60 4.77
CA LEU A 380 -4.71 -30.50 5.06
C LEU A 380 -3.91 -30.97 3.84
N ALA A 381 -2.82 -30.28 3.54
CA ALA A 381 -1.96 -30.60 2.41
C ALA A 381 -0.52 -30.84 2.86
N PHE A 382 0.15 -31.77 2.17
CA PHE A 382 1.58 -32.01 2.33
C PHE A 382 2.31 -31.91 1.00
N VAL A 383 3.55 -31.45 1.03
CA VAL A 383 4.39 -31.42 -0.17
C VAL A 383 4.89 -32.83 -0.50
N THR A 384 4.70 -33.26 -1.74
CA THR A 384 5.23 -34.55 -2.22
C THR A 384 6.73 -34.44 -2.47
N THR A 385 7.50 -35.26 -1.76
CA THR A 385 8.97 -35.28 -1.81
C THR A 385 9.52 -36.21 -2.91
N GLY A 386 8.68 -37.10 -3.44
CA GLY A 386 9.07 -38.15 -4.38
C GLY A 386 9.59 -39.42 -3.70
N ASP A 387 9.72 -39.42 -2.37
CA ASP A 387 9.95 -40.60 -1.56
C ASP A 387 8.60 -41.16 -1.06
N ALA A 388 8.22 -42.34 -1.55
CA ALA A 388 6.93 -42.96 -1.25
C ALA A 388 6.75 -43.29 0.24
N GLU A 389 7.82 -43.54 0.98
CA GLU A 389 7.76 -43.78 2.43
C GLU A 389 7.48 -42.48 3.18
N VAL A 390 8.18 -41.40 2.82
CA VAL A 390 7.98 -40.06 3.39
C VAL A 390 6.58 -39.55 3.09
N ASP A 391 6.15 -39.63 1.83
CA ASP A 391 4.85 -39.14 1.37
C ASP A 391 3.70 -39.96 1.97
N GLY A 392 3.87 -41.29 2.10
CA GLY A 392 2.93 -42.17 2.78
C GLY A 392 2.79 -41.84 4.27
N MET A 393 3.91 -41.58 4.95
CA MET A 393 3.92 -41.16 6.36
C MET A 393 3.23 -39.82 6.55
N SER A 394 3.53 -38.82 5.71
CA SER A 394 2.89 -37.50 5.76
C SER A 394 1.37 -37.59 5.59
N ARG A 395 0.91 -38.39 4.61
CA ARG A 395 -0.52 -38.61 4.39
C ARG A 395 -1.20 -39.24 5.61
N ALA A 396 -0.60 -40.30 6.17
CA ALA A 396 -1.16 -40.98 7.34
C ALA A 396 -1.16 -40.09 8.60
N GLY A 397 -0.08 -39.33 8.82
CA GLY A 397 0.05 -38.39 9.93
C GLY A 397 -1.00 -37.28 9.87
N LEU A 398 -1.18 -36.64 8.71
CA LEU A 398 -2.20 -35.60 8.52
C LEU A 398 -3.63 -36.17 8.59
N PHE A 399 -3.83 -37.43 8.20
CA PHE A 399 -5.14 -38.06 8.34
C PHE A 399 -5.49 -38.24 9.83
N GLY A 400 -4.55 -38.74 10.62
CA GLY A 400 -4.69 -38.82 12.08
C GLY A 400 -4.89 -37.46 12.74
N LEU A 401 -4.14 -36.44 12.30
CA LEU A 401 -4.32 -35.06 12.76
C LEU A 401 -5.72 -34.53 12.44
N GLY A 402 -6.25 -34.83 11.25
CA GLY A 402 -7.61 -34.45 10.86
C GLY A 402 -8.68 -35.05 11.80
N LEU A 403 -8.52 -36.31 12.20
CA LEU A 403 -9.42 -36.95 13.18
C LEU A 403 -9.35 -36.27 14.56
N GLU A 404 -8.16 -35.93 15.04
CA GLU A 404 -8.00 -35.21 16.31
C GLU A 404 -8.55 -33.78 16.25
N LEU A 405 -8.35 -33.08 15.12
CA LEU A 405 -8.91 -31.75 14.89
C LEU A 405 -10.44 -31.79 14.89
N GLN A 406 -11.05 -32.77 14.23
CA GLN A 406 -12.51 -32.95 14.25
C GLN A 406 -13.04 -33.29 15.65
N ALA A 407 -12.29 -34.07 16.42
CA ALA A 407 -12.68 -34.45 17.78
C ALA A 407 -12.57 -33.29 18.78
N ARG A 408 -11.66 -32.34 18.55
CA ARG A 408 -11.30 -31.29 19.51
C ARG A 408 -11.73 -29.88 19.10
N THR A 409 -12.03 -29.66 17.83
CA THR A 409 -12.35 -28.35 17.26
C THR A 409 -13.59 -28.44 16.35
N ALA A 410 -14.05 -27.29 15.84
CA ALA A 410 -15.12 -27.26 14.82
C ALA A 410 -14.58 -27.41 13.38
N TYR A 411 -13.29 -27.71 13.22
CA TYR A 411 -12.66 -27.89 11.91
C TYR A 411 -12.89 -29.33 11.42
N GLU A 412 -13.52 -29.47 10.25
CA GLU A 412 -13.84 -30.76 9.63
C GLU A 412 -13.10 -30.92 8.29
N PRO A 413 -11.82 -31.34 8.31
CA PRO A 413 -11.05 -31.45 7.08
C PRO A 413 -11.46 -32.69 6.27
N ALA A 414 -11.47 -32.56 4.95
CA ALA A 414 -11.48 -33.69 4.04
C ALA A 414 -10.15 -34.47 4.10
N ALA A 415 -10.08 -35.59 3.36
CA ALA A 415 -8.87 -36.42 3.32
C ALA A 415 -7.63 -35.61 2.88
N PRO A 416 -6.46 -35.78 3.54
CA PRO A 416 -5.27 -35.03 3.21
C PRO A 416 -4.77 -35.28 1.79
N ILE A 417 -4.20 -34.27 1.17
CA ILE A 417 -3.74 -34.33 -0.22
C ILE A 417 -2.25 -34.02 -0.36
N GLY A 418 -1.60 -34.73 -1.28
CA GLY A 418 -0.21 -34.44 -1.68
C GLY A 418 -0.18 -33.36 -2.75
N VAL A 419 0.69 -32.37 -2.60
CA VAL A 419 0.85 -31.22 -3.48
C VAL A 419 2.24 -31.23 -4.12
N ASP A 420 2.29 -31.12 -5.44
CA ASP A 420 3.53 -30.96 -6.22
C ASP A 420 3.81 -29.45 -6.36
N ILE A 421 4.82 -28.94 -5.64
CA ILE A 421 5.17 -27.50 -5.62
C ILE A 421 5.49 -26.96 -7.01
N GLU A 422 6.03 -27.78 -7.91
CA GLU A 422 6.38 -27.35 -9.27
C GLU A 422 5.13 -27.17 -10.14
N ARG A 423 4.13 -28.04 -9.97
CA ARG A 423 2.97 -28.11 -10.88
C ARG A 423 1.69 -27.49 -10.33
N ASP A 424 1.35 -27.80 -9.09
CA ASP A 424 0.04 -27.48 -8.51
C ASP A 424 -0.07 -26.00 -8.09
N ASP A 425 -1.29 -25.48 -7.99
CA ASP A 425 -1.56 -24.14 -7.47
C ASP A 425 -1.66 -24.17 -5.93
N LEU A 426 -0.82 -23.38 -5.26
CA LEU A 426 -0.73 -23.36 -3.79
C LEU A 426 -1.84 -22.53 -3.14
N SER A 427 -2.52 -21.65 -3.89
CA SER A 427 -3.51 -20.71 -3.34
C SER A 427 -4.73 -21.39 -2.69
N PHE A 428 -4.96 -22.67 -2.99
CA PHE A 428 -6.06 -23.46 -2.41
C PHE A 428 -5.74 -24.07 -1.04
N TYR A 429 -4.50 -23.94 -0.53
CA TYR A 429 -4.04 -24.65 0.66
C TYR A 429 -3.52 -23.68 1.72
N PRO A 430 -4.35 -23.25 2.70
CA PRO A 430 -3.92 -22.26 3.70
C PRO A 430 -2.69 -22.67 4.54
N LEU A 431 -2.51 -23.97 4.74
CA LEU A 431 -1.38 -24.56 5.47
C LEU A 431 -0.79 -25.72 4.67
N LEU A 432 0.52 -25.68 4.46
CA LEU A 432 1.29 -26.75 3.85
C LEU A 432 2.23 -27.40 4.88
N TYR A 433 2.20 -28.73 4.97
CA TYR A 433 3.20 -29.49 5.70
C TYR A 433 4.30 -29.95 4.74
N TRP A 434 5.54 -29.53 4.98
CA TRP A 434 6.68 -29.88 4.12
C TRP A 434 7.72 -30.69 4.90
N PRO A 435 7.74 -32.03 4.74
CA PRO A 435 8.80 -32.85 5.32
C PRO A 435 10.11 -32.66 4.54
N MET A 436 11.19 -32.27 5.22
CA MET A 436 12.50 -32.11 4.60
C MET A 436 13.16 -33.47 4.39
N SER A 437 12.97 -34.04 3.21
CA SER A 437 13.64 -35.27 2.78
C SER A 437 15.06 -34.98 2.31
N ALA A 438 16.02 -35.84 2.63
CA ALA A 438 17.39 -35.72 2.10
C ALA A 438 17.45 -35.87 0.56
N SER A 439 16.40 -36.46 -0.04
CA SER A 439 16.26 -36.62 -1.50
C SER A 439 15.56 -35.45 -2.19
N GLU A 440 15.13 -34.44 -1.43
CA GLU A 440 14.42 -33.28 -1.95
C GLU A 440 15.27 -32.53 -2.97
N LYS A 441 14.70 -32.24 -4.14
CA LYS A 441 15.41 -31.53 -5.19
C LYS A 441 15.42 -30.03 -4.90
N ASP A 442 16.35 -29.34 -5.53
CA ASP A 442 16.36 -27.89 -5.52
C ASP A 442 15.15 -27.34 -6.30
N LEU A 443 14.53 -26.29 -5.76
CA LEU A 443 13.42 -25.60 -6.42
C LEU A 443 13.87 -24.94 -7.72
N THR A 444 13.04 -25.08 -8.76
CA THR A 444 13.18 -24.24 -9.95
C THR A 444 12.89 -22.76 -9.59
N PRO A 445 13.42 -21.78 -10.35
CA PRO A 445 13.09 -20.36 -10.10
C PRO A 445 11.58 -20.09 -10.06
N LYS A 446 10.82 -20.75 -10.94
CA LYS A 446 9.36 -20.67 -10.98
C LYS A 446 8.70 -21.23 -9.71
N ALA A 447 9.18 -22.36 -9.19
CA ALA A 447 8.66 -22.94 -7.95
C ALA A 447 9.01 -22.10 -6.72
N ALA A 448 10.25 -21.57 -6.65
CA ALA A 448 10.66 -20.65 -5.58
C ALA A 448 9.74 -19.41 -5.54
N ALA A 449 9.51 -18.76 -6.68
CA ALA A 449 8.59 -17.63 -6.78
C ALA A 449 7.14 -17.98 -6.40
N LYS A 450 6.70 -19.22 -6.66
CA LYS A 450 5.36 -19.71 -6.27
C LYS A 450 5.25 -19.85 -4.75
N VAL A 451 6.27 -20.43 -4.11
CA VAL A 451 6.36 -20.59 -2.65
C VAL A 451 6.44 -19.23 -1.96
N GLU A 452 7.27 -18.32 -2.46
CA GLU A 452 7.38 -16.94 -1.94
C GLU A 452 6.06 -16.18 -2.04
N ARG A 453 5.38 -16.27 -3.19
CA ARG A 453 4.05 -15.67 -3.36
C ARG A 453 3.05 -16.25 -2.38
N PHE A 454 3.03 -17.57 -2.21
CA PHE A 454 2.15 -18.25 -1.26
C PHE A 454 2.33 -17.73 0.17
N MET A 455 3.58 -17.62 0.65
CA MET A 455 3.88 -17.06 1.98
C MET A 455 3.49 -15.57 2.07
N ARG A 456 3.77 -14.79 1.02
CA ARG A 456 3.42 -13.35 0.96
C ARG A 456 1.91 -13.11 0.99
N GLU A 457 1.13 -14.03 0.44
CA GLU A 457 -0.35 -13.98 0.41
C GLU A 457 -0.99 -14.54 1.70
N GLY A 458 -0.17 -14.86 2.72
CA GLY A 458 -0.63 -15.30 4.04
C GLY A 458 -0.78 -16.82 4.20
N GLY A 459 -0.27 -17.61 3.27
CA GLY A 459 -0.14 -19.05 3.43
C GLY A 459 0.96 -19.41 4.43
N THR A 460 0.74 -20.47 5.22
CA THR A 460 1.71 -20.95 6.22
C THR A 460 2.37 -22.26 5.76
N ILE A 461 3.67 -22.44 6.01
CA ILE A 461 4.43 -23.64 5.64
C ILE A 461 5.16 -24.21 6.86
N LEU A 462 4.63 -25.31 7.41
CA LEU A 462 5.34 -26.07 8.44
C LEU A 462 6.47 -26.92 7.82
N PHE A 463 7.71 -26.43 7.90
CA PHE A 463 8.90 -27.19 7.55
C PHE A 463 9.29 -28.15 8.68
N ASP A 464 9.28 -29.46 8.40
CA ASP A 464 9.67 -30.50 9.36
C ASP A 464 10.98 -31.17 8.95
N THR A 465 12.05 -30.92 9.71
CA THR A 465 13.37 -31.49 9.43
C THR A 465 13.44 -33.00 9.66
N ARG A 466 12.46 -33.60 10.36
CA ARG A 466 12.37 -35.04 10.70
C ARG A 466 13.57 -35.62 11.45
N ASP A 467 14.57 -34.80 11.74
CA ASP A 467 15.86 -35.21 12.26
C ASP A 467 15.87 -35.27 13.79
N THR A 468 16.84 -36.00 14.31
CA THR A 468 17.05 -36.17 15.76
C THR A 468 18.14 -35.22 16.23
N PRO A 469 17.91 -34.38 17.25
CA PRO A 469 19.03 -33.82 18.00
C PRO A 469 19.64 -34.96 18.82
N ILE A 470 20.61 -35.70 18.27
CA ILE A 470 21.38 -36.67 19.05
C ILE A 470 22.29 -35.86 19.97
N SER A 471 21.80 -35.61 21.18
CA SER A 471 22.53 -34.89 22.21
C SER A 471 23.85 -35.60 22.52
N GLY A 472 24.97 -34.95 22.20
CA GLY A 472 26.30 -35.26 22.74
C GLY A 472 27.37 -35.82 21.80
N LEU A 473 27.06 -36.22 20.55
CA LEU A 473 28.06 -36.87 19.66
C LEU A 473 28.02 -36.45 18.18
N ALA A 474 27.05 -35.66 17.73
CA ALA A 474 27.00 -35.18 16.35
C ALA A 474 27.32 -33.67 16.30
N THR A 475 28.53 -33.34 15.86
CA THR A 475 28.97 -31.95 15.60
C THR A 475 28.61 -31.47 14.18
N GLY A 476 27.64 -32.11 13.52
CA GLY A 476 27.27 -31.84 12.13
C GLY A 476 25.78 -31.52 11.95
N THR A 477 25.48 -30.65 10.98
CA THR A 477 24.12 -30.36 10.49
C THR A 477 23.44 -31.63 10.02
N SER A 478 22.21 -31.87 10.47
CA SER A 478 21.45 -33.08 10.09
C SER A 478 20.96 -33.00 8.64
N PRO A 479 20.66 -34.12 7.95
CA PRO A 479 20.32 -34.12 6.52
C PRO A 479 19.08 -33.27 6.16
N GLY A 480 18.05 -33.28 7.00
CA GLY A 480 16.87 -32.44 6.87
C GLY A 480 17.15 -30.96 7.17
N GLU A 481 17.99 -30.64 8.17
CA GLU A 481 18.44 -29.26 8.41
C GLU A 481 19.29 -28.73 7.23
N ALA A 482 20.17 -29.55 6.67
CA ALA A 482 20.96 -29.19 5.50
C ALA A 482 20.07 -28.95 4.27
N THR A 483 19.03 -29.77 4.10
CA THR A 483 18.02 -29.58 3.05
C THR A 483 17.22 -28.30 3.26
N LEU A 484 16.75 -28.05 4.49
CA LEU A 484 16.05 -26.82 4.83
C LEU A 484 16.90 -25.59 4.52
N ARG A 485 18.15 -25.54 4.99
CA ARG A 485 19.07 -24.43 4.70
C ARG A 485 19.31 -24.23 3.21
N ARG A 486 19.48 -25.31 2.46
CA ARG A 486 19.66 -25.26 0.99
C ARG A 486 18.42 -24.66 0.31
N LEU A 487 17.22 -25.08 0.69
CA LEU A 487 15.97 -24.55 0.13
C LEU A 487 15.72 -23.10 0.54
N LEU A 488 15.83 -22.78 1.83
CA LEU A 488 15.60 -21.43 2.36
C LEU A 488 16.61 -20.40 1.79
N SER A 489 17.83 -20.81 1.45
CA SER A 489 18.82 -19.91 0.83
C SER A 489 18.40 -19.37 -0.54
N LYS A 490 17.37 -19.97 -1.15
CA LYS A 490 16.79 -19.57 -2.44
C LYS A 490 15.48 -18.81 -2.29
N LEU A 491 14.94 -18.70 -1.08
CA LEU A 491 13.66 -18.05 -0.81
C LEU A 491 13.88 -16.70 -0.12
N ASP A 492 13.14 -15.69 -0.53
CA ASP A 492 13.06 -14.39 0.14
C ASP A 492 12.15 -14.48 1.39
N ILE A 493 12.66 -15.13 2.43
CA ILE A 493 11.98 -15.23 3.74
C ILE A 493 12.55 -14.22 4.75
N PRO A 494 11.71 -13.67 5.64
CA PRO A 494 12.18 -12.87 6.77
C PRO A 494 13.10 -13.68 7.71
N PRO A 495 13.89 -13.00 8.57
CA PRO A 495 14.72 -13.70 9.55
C PRO A 495 13.86 -14.56 10.48
N LEU A 496 14.40 -15.71 10.89
CA LEU A 496 13.72 -16.62 11.82
C LEU A 496 14.24 -16.40 13.25
N GLU A 497 13.33 -16.46 14.23
CA GLU A 497 13.67 -16.51 15.65
C GLU A 497 13.10 -17.77 16.31
N GLN A 498 13.73 -18.24 17.40
CA GLN A 498 13.13 -19.30 18.21
C GLN A 498 11.85 -18.75 18.86
N ILE A 499 10.77 -19.54 18.86
CA ILE A 499 9.47 -19.12 19.39
C ILE A 499 9.63 -18.46 20.78
N PRO A 500 9.26 -17.17 20.92
CA PRO A 500 9.19 -16.49 22.21
C PRO A 500 8.10 -17.08 23.13
N GLU A 501 8.29 -17.02 24.45
CA GLU A 501 7.29 -17.51 25.43
C GLU A 501 5.94 -16.75 25.37
N ASP A 502 5.94 -15.52 24.86
CA ASP A 502 4.77 -14.67 24.66
C ASP A 502 4.13 -14.81 23.26
N HIS A 503 4.63 -15.73 22.43
CA HIS A 503 4.12 -15.94 21.08
C HIS A 503 2.70 -16.53 21.06
N VAL A 504 1.82 -16.07 20.16
CA VAL A 504 0.41 -16.51 20.10
C VAL A 504 0.26 -18.01 19.84
N ILE A 505 1.21 -18.62 19.14
CA ILE A 505 1.22 -20.07 18.86
C ILE A 505 1.23 -20.93 20.14
N THR A 506 1.76 -20.39 21.25
CA THR A 506 1.72 -21.06 22.56
C THR A 506 0.32 -21.08 23.19
N ARG A 507 -0.65 -20.33 22.63
CA ARG A 507 -2.00 -20.13 23.20
C ARG A 507 -3.11 -20.08 22.14
N THR A 508 -2.84 -20.53 20.92
CA THR A 508 -3.81 -20.43 19.80
C THR A 508 -5.01 -21.36 19.99
N PHE A 509 -4.80 -22.52 20.64
CA PHE A 509 -5.86 -23.44 21.01
C PHE A 509 -5.59 -24.09 22.36
N TYR A 510 -4.43 -24.74 22.50
CA TYR A 510 -3.89 -25.21 23.77
C TYR A 510 -2.95 -24.18 24.39
N LEU A 511 -2.85 -24.19 25.72
CA LEU A 511 -1.79 -23.50 26.45
C LEU A 511 -0.56 -24.43 26.49
N LEU A 512 0.38 -24.19 25.60
CA LEU A 512 1.59 -24.96 25.42
C LEU A 512 2.77 -24.27 26.12
N LYS A 513 3.58 -25.06 26.83
CA LYS A 513 4.89 -24.63 27.37
C LYS A 513 6.05 -25.11 26.53
N GLU A 514 5.83 -26.21 25.82
CA GLU A 514 6.80 -26.88 24.97
C GLU A 514 6.05 -27.35 23.72
N PHE A 515 6.80 -27.60 22.64
CA PHE A 515 6.27 -28.08 21.36
C PHE A 515 6.70 -29.53 21.14
N PRO A 516 6.04 -30.51 21.78
CA PRO A 516 6.40 -31.91 21.61
C PRO A 516 5.98 -32.38 20.22
N GLY A 517 6.86 -33.13 19.57
CA GLY A 517 6.56 -33.88 18.35
C GLY A 517 6.65 -35.38 18.62
N ARG A 518 7.13 -36.13 17.62
CA ARG A 518 7.60 -37.51 17.82
C ARG A 518 8.61 -37.59 18.97
N TRP A 519 9.43 -36.56 19.12
CA TRP A 519 10.44 -36.39 20.17
C TRP A 519 10.18 -35.13 21.00
N SER A 520 10.64 -35.14 22.25
CA SER A 520 10.62 -33.98 23.15
C SER A 520 11.94 -33.20 23.09
N GLY A 521 11.90 -31.89 23.35
CA GLY A 521 13.09 -31.02 23.39
C GLY A 521 13.52 -30.45 22.03
N GLY A 522 12.69 -30.59 20.99
CA GLY A 522 12.89 -29.90 19.71
C GLY A 522 12.69 -28.39 19.85
N GLN A 523 13.46 -27.62 19.08
CA GLN A 523 13.28 -26.18 18.96
C GLN A 523 12.39 -25.88 17.77
N VAL A 524 11.42 -24.99 17.95
CA VAL A 524 10.56 -24.49 16.88
C VAL A 524 10.93 -23.04 16.61
N TRP A 525 11.03 -22.71 15.33
CA TRP A 525 11.40 -21.40 14.81
C TRP A 525 10.22 -20.80 14.07
N VAL A 526 10.06 -19.49 14.18
CA VAL A 526 9.00 -18.71 13.54
C VAL A 526 9.59 -17.45 12.92
N GLU A 527 8.78 -16.71 12.17
CA GLU A 527 9.17 -15.41 11.63
C GLU A 527 9.54 -14.45 12.76
N ALA A 528 10.69 -13.78 12.66
CA ALA A 528 11.07 -12.79 13.66
C ALA A 528 10.24 -11.53 13.49
N LEU A 529 9.27 -11.35 14.39
CA LEU A 529 8.43 -10.16 14.41
C LEU A 529 9.22 -8.91 14.81
N PRO A 530 8.84 -7.73 14.28
CA PRO A 530 9.37 -6.46 14.77
C PRO A 530 9.23 -6.36 16.30
N PRO A 531 10.30 -6.01 17.03
CA PRO A 531 10.20 -5.87 18.49
C PRO A 531 9.17 -4.81 18.88
N GLN A 532 8.31 -5.12 19.86
CA GLN A 532 7.32 -4.19 20.42
C GLN A 532 8.00 -2.93 20.96
N ASP A 533 7.37 -1.77 20.75
CA ASP A 533 7.82 -0.47 21.27
C ASP A 533 7.59 -0.40 22.79
N PRO A 534 8.65 -0.34 23.63
CA PRO A 534 8.51 -0.28 25.08
C PRO A 534 7.92 1.04 25.60
N SER A 535 7.80 2.08 24.76
CA SER A 535 7.17 3.36 25.12
C SER A 535 5.65 3.36 24.95
N ARG A 536 5.09 2.32 24.30
CA ARG A 536 3.65 2.08 24.27
C ARG A 536 3.24 1.44 25.60
N PRO A 537 2.34 2.07 26.39
CA PRO A 537 1.84 1.43 27.60
C PRO A 537 1.17 0.10 27.23
N PRO A 538 1.33 -0.97 28.03
CA PRO A 538 0.69 -2.24 27.73
C PRO A 538 -0.82 -2.01 27.65
N GLU A 539 -1.40 -2.19 26.46
CA GLU A 539 -2.84 -2.21 26.27
C GLU A 539 -3.39 -3.48 26.95
N GLY A 540 -3.61 -3.40 28.27
CA GLY A 540 -4.13 -4.54 29.04
C GLY A 540 -3.14 -5.72 29.14
N PRO A 541 -3.61 -6.95 29.46
CA PRO A 541 -2.74 -8.11 29.54
C PRO A 541 -1.98 -8.28 28.22
N VAL A 542 -0.65 -8.30 28.31
CA VAL A 542 0.33 -8.36 27.19
C VAL A 542 -0.30 -8.90 25.91
N ALA A 543 -0.58 -7.99 24.96
CA ALA A 543 -1.14 -8.36 23.67
C ALA A 543 -0.27 -9.44 23.03
N ALA A 544 -0.88 -10.56 22.62
CA ALA A 544 -0.17 -11.64 21.96
C ALA A 544 0.51 -11.11 20.69
N ARG A 545 1.77 -11.50 20.47
CA ARG A 545 2.45 -11.24 19.19
C ARG A 545 1.63 -11.87 18.04
N GLY A 546 1.53 -11.21 16.89
CA GLY A 546 0.71 -11.63 15.75
C GLY A 546 1.02 -13.06 15.25
N GLY A 547 0.14 -13.63 14.42
CA GLY A 547 0.39 -14.92 13.79
C GLY A 547 1.24 -14.77 12.53
N ASP A 548 2.27 -15.61 12.40
CA ASP A 548 3.26 -15.57 11.32
C ASP A 548 2.86 -16.44 10.12
N GLY A 549 3.35 -16.05 8.94
CA GLY A 549 3.23 -16.75 7.67
C GLY A 549 4.47 -17.57 7.31
N VAL A 550 5.07 -18.24 8.30
CA VAL A 550 6.10 -19.28 8.09
C VAL A 550 5.69 -20.51 8.83
#